data_AF-M1A9U7-F1
#
_entry.id   AF-M1A9U7-F1
#
_cell.length_a   1.000
_cell.length_b   1.000
_cell.length_c   1.000
_cell.angle_alpha   90.00
_cell.angle_beta   90.00
_cell.angle_gamma   90.00
#
_symmetry.space_group_name_H-M   'P 1'
#
loop_
_entity.id
_entity.type
_entity.pdbx_description
1 polymer ?
#
loop_
_entity_poly.entity_id
_entity_poly.type
_entity_poly.pdbx_seq_one_letter_code
_entity_poly.pdbx_strand_id
1 'polypeptide(L)'
;MEESEMITYFIQAQDSEYYERMVTMGGKTFAEVIKAGEMIEDGLKTGRIVSYTSSQFANRAYQTGSFGSGKKKEKEVMMLTTR
;
A
#
# COMPACT_ATOMS: atom_id res chain seq x y z
N MET A 1 1.42 35.39 -1.39
CA MET A 1 1.50 33.92 -1.50
C MET A 1 0.54 33.56 -2.61
N GLU A 2 1.10 33.08 -3.71
CA GLU A 2 0.33 32.68 -4.88
C GLU A 2 -0.42 31.37 -4.60
N GLU A 3 -1.51 31.10 -5.32
CA GLU A 3 -2.28 29.87 -5.13
C GLU A 3 -1.43 28.62 -5.43
N SER A 4 -0.58 28.70 -6.45
CA SER A 4 0.38 27.63 -6.78
C SER A 4 1.37 27.36 -5.66
N GLU A 5 1.83 28.39 -4.94
CA GLU A 5 2.67 28.25 -3.75
C GLU A 5 1.88 27.62 -2.60
N MET A 6 0.65 28.08 -2.34
CA MET A 6 -0.23 27.49 -1.32
C MET A 6 -0.46 25.99 -1.56
N ILE A 7 -0.76 25.60 -2.80
CA ILE A 7 -0.94 24.20 -3.18
C ILE A 7 0.34 23.41 -2.95
N THR A 8 1.48 23.95 -3.36
CA THR A 8 2.78 23.28 -3.20
C THR A 8 3.08 23.03 -1.72
N TYR A 9 2.95 24.06 -0.87
CA TYR A 9 3.17 23.93 0.56
C TYR A 9 2.17 22.98 1.22
N PHE A 10 0.90 23.06 0.84
CA PHE A 10 -0.15 22.19 1.37
C PHE A 10 0.14 20.72 1.09
N ILE A 11 0.50 20.37 -0.15
CA ILE A 11 0.82 19.00 -0.56
C ILE A 11 2.08 18.52 0.15
N GLN A 12 3.14 19.34 0.21
CA GLN A 12 4.40 18.99 0.86
C GLN A 12 4.28 18.77 2.38
N ALA A 13 3.29 19.40 3.02
CA ALA A 13 3.04 19.24 4.45
C ALA A 13 2.29 17.94 4.81
N GLN A 14 1.78 17.19 3.81
CA GLN A 14 1.04 15.96 4.06
C GLN A 14 1.95 14.77 4.37
N ASP A 15 1.45 13.81 5.14
CA ASP A 15 2.13 12.53 5.34
C ASP A 15 2.29 11.77 4.01
N SER A 16 3.29 10.88 3.94
CA SER A 16 3.63 10.11 2.74
C SER A 16 2.41 9.42 2.10
N GLU A 17 1.45 8.94 2.90
CA GLU A 17 0.23 8.30 2.39
C GLU A 17 -0.64 9.26 1.56
N TYR A 18 -0.73 10.52 1.96
CA TYR A 18 -1.51 11.54 1.26
C TYR A 18 -0.69 12.23 0.18
N TYR A 19 0.58 12.54 0.45
CA TYR A 19 1.50 13.18 -0.50
C TYR A 19 1.55 12.44 -1.83
N GLU A 20 1.80 11.12 -1.81
CA GLU A 20 1.90 10.30 -3.03
C GLU A 20 0.61 10.33 -3.87
N ARG A 21 -0.55 10.51 -3.23
CA ARG A 21 -1.85 10.59 -3.90
C ARG A 21 -2.17 12.00 -4.40
N MET A 22 -1.59 13.03 -3.80
CA MET A 22 -1.91 14.43 -4.06
C MET A 22 -0.86 15.16 -4.92
N VAL A 23 0.37 14.64 -5.04
CA VAL A 23 1.46 15.27 -5.82
C VAL A 23 1.11 15.47 -7.30
N THR A 24 0.21 14.67 -7.85
CA THR A 24 -0.27 14.77 -9.23
C THR A 24 -1.29 15.89 -9.46
N MET A 25 -1.73 16.58 -8.41
CA MET A 25 -2.75 17.64 -8.48
C MET A 25 -2.18 19.02 -8.85
N GLY A 26 -0.92 19.08 -9.31
CA GLY A 26 -0.33 20.30 -9.84
C GLY A 26 -1.18 20.90 -10.97
N GLY A 27 -1.45 22.21 -10.89
CA GLY A 27 -2.26 22.94 -11.87
C GLY A 27 -3.78 22.91 -11.63
N LYS A 28 -4.23 22.29 -10.53
CA LYS A 28 -5.61 22.44 -10.02
C LYS A 28 -5.76 23.71 -9.19
N THR A 29 -6.99 24.14 -8.98
CA THR A 29 -7.30 25.19 -7.99
C THR A 29 -7.17 24.61 -6.58
N PHE A 30 -6.91 25.47 -5.59
CA PHE A 30 -6.78 25.05 -4.21
C PHE A 30 -8.05 24.36 -3.70
N ALA A 31 -9.23 24.86 -4.09
CA ALA A 31 -10.51 24.25 -3.74
C ALA A 31 -10.66 22.81 -4.29
N GLU A 32 -10.19 22.55 -5.51
CA GLU A 32 -10.17 21.20 -6.08
C GLU A 32 -9.22 20.28 -5.30
N VAL A 33 -8.04 20.80 -4.89
CA VAL A 33 -7.07 20.05 -4.09
C VAL A 33 -7.66 19.68 -2.73
N ILE A 34 -8.35 20.60 -2.04
CA ILE A 34 -9.01 20.32 -0.76
C ILE A 34 -10.08 19.24 -0.92
N LYS A 35 -10.97 19.39 -1.89
CA LYS A 35 -12.04 18.42 -2.15
C LYS A 35 -11.49 17.02 -2.46
N ALA A 36 -10.39 16.95 -3.22
CA ALA A 36 -9.75 15.68 -3.51
C ALA A 36 -9.08 15.08 -2.26
N GLY A 37 -8.48 15.90 -1.40
CA GLY A 37 -7.97 15.48 -0.09
C GLY A 37 -9.06 14.88 0.79
N GLU A 38 -10.23 15.52 0.89
CA GLU A 38 -11.38 14.99 1.63
C GLU A 38 -11.85 13.63 1.09
N MET A 39 -11.91 13.46 -0.24
CA MET A 39 -12.26 12.18 -0.85
C MET A 39 -11.23 11.09 -0.58
N ILE A 40 -9.94 11.44 -0.55
CA ILE A 40 -8.87 10.51 -0.20
C ILE A 40 -9.01 10.07 1.26
N GLU A 41 -9.23 11.02 2.18
CA GLU A 41 -9.41 10.73 3.60
C GLU A 41 -10.64 9.86 3.86
N ASP A 42 -11.80 10.18 3.27
CA ASP A 42 -13.01 9.35 3.36
C ASP A 42 -12.77 7.97 2.76
N GLY A 43 -12.10 7.89 1.60
CA GLY A 43 -11.77 6.63 0.96
C GLY A 43 -10.89 5.74 1.83
N LEU A 44 -9.90 6.31 2.52
CA LEU A 44 -9.03 5.59 3.46
C LEU A 44 -9.81 5.14 4.71
N LYS A 45 -10.59 6.03 5.32
CA LYS A 45 -11.41 5.73 6.51
C LYS A 45 -12.46 4.65 6.25
N THR A 46 -13.09 4.68 5.07
CA THR A 46 -14.12 3.71 4.66
C THR A 46 -13.54 2.43 4.06
N GLY A 47 -12.22 2.36 3.86
CA GLY A 47 -11.55 1.22 3.22
C GLY A 47 -11.82 1.09 1.72
N ARG A 48 -12.45 2.09 1.08
CA ARG A 48 -12.61 2.15 -0.38
C ARG A 48 -11.27 2.38 -1.08
N ILE A 49 -10.34 3.07 -0.41
CA ILE A 49 -8.95 3.22 -0.80
C ILE A 49 -8.12 2.36 0.14
N VAL A 50 -7.29 1.49 -0.42
CA VAL A 50 -6.38 0.65 0.36
C VAL A 50 -5.28 1.53 0.96
N SER A 51 -5.18 1.54 2.29
CA SER A 51 -4.05 2.15 2.98
C SER A 51 -2.77 1.33 2.74
N TYR A 52 -1.65 2.02 2.47
CA TYR A 52 -0.37 1.36 2.23
C TYR A 52 0.11 0.59 3.46
N THR A 53 -0.19 1.10 4.66
CA THR A 53 0.15 0.45 5.93
C THR A 53 -0.69 -0.82 6.16
N SER A 54 -1.97 -0.77 5.79
CA SER A 54 -2.91 -1.89 5.95
C SER A 54 -2.64 -3.04 4.97
N SER A 55 -2.17 -2.73 3.76
CA SER A 55 -1.78 -3.72 2.73
C SER A 55 -0.61 -4.61 3.16
N GLN A 56 0.33 -4.06 3.95
CA GLN A 56 1.49 -4.79 4.45
C GLN A 56 1.10 -5.86 5.50
N PHE A 57 0.05 -5.62 6.31
CA PHE A 57 -0.45 -6.59 7.28
C PHE A 57 -1.20 -7.76 6.60
N ALA A 58 -1.99 -7.47 5.57
CA ALA A 58 -2.64 -8.52 4.78
C ALA A 58 -1.59 -9.45 4.14
N ASN A 59 -0.53 -8.92 3.53
CA ASN A 59 0.54 -9.74 2.95
C ASN A 59 1.35 -10.53 4.00
N ARG A 60 1.59 -9.98 5.20
CA ARG A 60 2.29 -10.72 6.27
C ARG A 60 1.45 -11.84 6.85
N ALA A 61 0.14 -11.68 7.00
CA ALA A 61 -0.75 -12.75 7.47
C ALA A 61 -0.76 -13.96 6.53
N TYR A 62 -0.63 -13.75 5.21
CA TYR A 62 -0.45 -14.84 4.25
C TYR A 62 0.95 -15.48 4.27
N GLN A 63 1.97 -14.81 4.80
CA GLN A 63 3.34 -15.33 4.86
C GLN A 63 3.70 -16.01 6.20
N THR A 64 3.00 -15.72 7.30
CA THR A 64 3.27 -16.35 8.60
C THR A 64 2.68 -17.76 8.75
N GLY A 65 2.05 -18.30 7.70
CA GLY A 65 1.48 -19.65 7.67
C GLY A 65 2.41 -20.77 7.18
N SER A 66 3.70 -20.52 6.93
CA SER A 66 4.64 -21.57 6.51
C SER A 66 5.91 -21.61 7.37
N PHE A 67 5.72 -21.83 8.67
CA PHE A 67 6.76 -22.42 9.53
C PHE A 67 6.31 -23.85 9.88
N GLY A 68 6.37 -24.74 8.89
CA GLY A 68 6.05 -26.15 9.01
C GLY A 68 7.16 -27.02 8.44
N SER A 69 8.19 -27.24 9.26
CA SER A 69 9.11 -28.39 9.29
C SER A 69 9.20 -29.31 8.06
N GLY A 70 10.27 -29.17 7.27
CA GLY A 70 10.69 -30.16 6.26
C GLY A 70 12.18 -30.44 6.35
N LYS A 71 12.53 -31.61 6.85
CA LYS A 71 13.89 -32.07 7.22
C LYS A 71 14.79 -32.32 6.00
N LYS A 72 16.10 -32.05 6.22
CA LYS A 72 17.32 -32.75 5.78
C LYS A 72 17.40 -33.43 4.38
N LYS A 73 18.46 -33.02 3.68
CA LYS A 73 19.36 -33.69 2.71
C LYS A 73 19.24 -35.21 2.45
N GLU A 74 19.57 -35.50 1.18
CA GLU A 74 20.32 -36.63 0.59
C GLU A 74 19.62 -37.93 0.16
N LYS A 75 19.72 -38.17 -1.16
CA LYS A 75 20.15 -39.35 -1.94
C LYS A 75 19.69 -40.78 -1.57
N GLU A 76 19.56 -41.54 -2.67
CA GLU A 76 19.63 -43.00 -2.85
C GLU A 76 18.33 -43.83 -2.92
N VAL A 77 18.14 -44.43 -4.12
CA VAL A 77 18.01 -45.88 -4.37
C VAL A 77 16.65 -46.57 -4.16
N MET A 78 16.04 -46.89 -5.30
CA MET A 78 15.59 -48.23 -5.74
C MET A 78 14.22 -48.81 -5.31
N MET A 79 13.56 -49.32 -6.37
CA MET A 79 12.68 -50.49 -6.49
C MET A 79 11.17 -50.44 -6.15
N LEU A 80 10.42 -50.67 -7.25
CA LEU A 80 9.46 -51.75 -7.50
C LEU A 80 8.09 -51.78 -6.79
N THR A 81 7.06 -51.82 -7.67
CA THR A 81 6.04 -52.88 -7.81
C THR A 81 4.58 -52.62 -7.39
N THR A 82 3.71 -53.08 -8.33
CA THR A 82 2.30 -53.49 -8.22
C THR A 82 1.25 -52.37 -8.06
N ARG A 83 0.21 -52.33 -8.90
CA ARG A 83 -0.71 -53.41 -9.28
C ARG A 83 -1.30 -53.23 -10.68
#